data_AF-A0A0F9EGG8-F1
#
_entry.id   AF-A0A0F9EGG8-F1
#
_cell.length_a   1.000
_cell.length_b   1.000
_cell.length_c   1.000
_cell.angle_alpha   90.00
_cell.angle_beta   90.00
_cell.angle_gamma   90.00
#
_symmetry.space_group_name_H-M   'P 1'
#
loop_
_entity.id
_entity.type
_entity.pdbx_description
1 polymer ?
#
loop_
_entity_poly.entity_id
_entity_poly.type
_entity_poly.pdbx_seq_one_letter_code
_entity_poly.pdbx_strand_id
1 'polypeptide(L)'
;DNENAPAWLAIHGANCYGVDKVSFEDRIAWVEEHEGEILESAMFPMESHFWQDADGGAKAWPFLAFCMEWLAYRIAGDDHITHLPVALDGSNSGLQHLSAMLLDQDGAEITCVAPSDTPKDVYQMIADSVEQHLDLTTEDDVEWAHIWKGKVSRKICKQPTMTYTYSATETGMRDQIMNVLRDLDKQAQSMGRPSYLEFTDERQTNGEAATYLAPIVRATIATRMKKAAEAMEFLQGVARVFSKTDLPLRWITPLGVPIVQYYPSTSTKQKKVFINGQMHQLRIHVDDNSKQNKKRAASGVSPNFVHSMDSTHLLWTTLKCLDDYDIIDFSMIHDSFGTHATNCDALIVAARYTFESLYCVDRLWNFRLDILKRLIDDDPKLIEELPEVPPFGTFDIESVRDSDYFFA
;
A
#
# COMPACT_ATOMS: atom_id res chain seq x y z
N ASP A 1 -12.70 -12.53 -27.95
CA ASP A 1 -14.04 -11.97 -27.76
C ASP A 1 -14.44 -12.10 -26.30
N ASN A 2 -14.28 -11.01 -25.55
CA ASN A 2 -14.79 -10.88 -24.19
C ASN A 2 -15.81 -9.74 -24.21
N GLU A 3 -17.08 -10.05 -23.99
CA GLU A 3 -18.19 -9.08 -24.01
C GLU A 3 -18.04 -8.00 -22.93
N ASN A 4 -17.25 -8.26 -21.87
CA ASN A 4 -16.99 -7.31 -20.80
C ASN A 4 -15.81 -6.36 -21.10
N ALA A 5 -15.08 -6.53 -22.21
CA ALA A 5 -13.91 -5.69 -22.49
C ALA A 5 -14.23 -4.17 -22.52
N PRO A 6 -15.34 -3.71 -23.12
CA PRO A 6 -15.72 -2.30 -23.05
C PRO A 6 -16.00 -1.82 -21.62
N ALA A 7 -16.60 -2.67 -20.78
CA ALA A 7 -16.86 -2.37 -19.38
C ALA A 7 -15.55 -2.20 -18.60
N TRP A 8 -14.57 -3.08 -18.80
CA TRP A 8 -13.24 -2.95 -18.19
C TRP A 8 -12.49 -1.69 -18.63
N LEU A 9 -12.62 -1.31 -19.91
CA LEU A 9 -12.05 -0.06 -20.41
C LEU A 9 -12.71 1.15 -19.73
N ALA A 10 -14.05 1.16 -19.59
CA ALA A 10 -14.78 2.21 -18.88
C ALA A 10 -14.39 2.28 -17.39
N ILE A 11 -14.32 1.13 -16.70
CA ILE A 11 -13.87 1.06 -15.30
C ILE A 11 -12.45 1.63 -15.16
N HIS A 12 -11.54 1.32 -16.09
CA HIS A 12 -10.20 1.92 -16.11
C HIS A 12 -10.23 3.45 -16.23
N GLY A 13 -11.07 3.98 -17.13
CA GLY A 13 -11.27 5.41 -17.28
C GLY A 13 -11.75 6.08 -16.00
N ALA A 14 -12.80 5.54 -15.37
CA ALA A 14 -13.33 6.01 -14.09
C ALA A 14 -12.26 5.98 -12.98
N ASN A 15 -11.49 4.88 -12.88
CA ASN A 15 -10.40 4.73 -11.93
C ASN A 15 -9.28 5.75 -12.15
N CYS A 16 -8.94 6.05 -13.41
CA CYS A 16 -7.98 7.08 -13.77
C CYS A 16 -8.47 8.48 -13.38
N TYR A 17 -9.77 8.74 -13.41
CA TYR A 17 -10.33 10.02 -12.99
C TYR A 17 -10.45 10.19 -11.46
N GLY A 18 -10.39 9.09 -10.70
CA GLY A 18 -10.56 9.07 -9.25
C GLY A 18 -11.94 8.60 -8.78
N VAL A 19 -12.74 8.01 -9.68
CA VAL A 19 -14.04 7.41 -9.38
C VAL A 19 -13.83 5.91 -9.12
N ASP A 20 -13.26 5.59 -7.95
CA ASP A 20 -12.78 4.24 -7.60
C ASP A 20 -13.33 3.72 -6.25
N LYS A 21 -14.29 4.43 -5.66
CA LYS A 21 -14.96 4.07 -4.38
C LYS A 21 -16.47 3.86 -4.52
N VAL A 22 -16.91 3.54 -5.73
CA VAL A 22 -18.29 3.20 -6.09
C VAL A 22 -18.33 1.85 -6.81
N SER A 23 -19.54 1.33 -7.05
CA SER A 23 -19.74 0.05 -7.74
C SER A 23 -19.19 0.07 -9.17
N PHE A 24 -18.92 -1.09 -9.78
CA PHE A 24 -18.48 -1.13 -11.17
C PHE A 24 -19.54 -0.55 -12.12
N GLU A 25 -20.82 -0.78 -11.83
CA GLU A 25 -21.94 -0.21 -12.58
C GLU A 25 -21.93 1.32 -12.52
N ASP A 26 -21.71 1.90 -11.34
CA ASP A 26 -21.62 3.37 -11.17
C ASP A 26 -20.40 3.95 -11.89
N ARG A 27 -19.28 3.21 -11.96
CA ARG A 27 -18.08 3.63 -12.70
C ARG A 27 -18.34 3.66 -14.21
N ILE A 28 -19.02 2.64 -14.74
CA ILE A 28 -19.41 2.57 -16.15
C ILE A 28 -20.38 3.71 -16.46
N ALA A 29 -21.41 3.90 -15.62
CA ALA A 29 -22.38 4.97 -15.78
C ALA A 29 -21.73 6.36 -15.76
N TRP A 30 -20.70 6.56 -14.91
CA TRP A 30 -19.95 7.81 -14.87
C TRP A 30 -19.23 8.11 -16.20
N VAL A 31 -18.63 7.11 -16.84
CA VAL A 31 -18.00 7.26 -18.17
C VAL A 31 -19.04 7.60 -19.24
N GLU A 32 -20.21 6.96 -19.20
CA GLU A 32 -21.29 7.25 -20.14
C GLU A 32 -21.85 8.67 -19.96
N GLU A 33 -22.01 9.13 -18.72
CA GLU A 33 -22.47 10.49 -18.39
C GLU A 33 -21.49 11.57 -18.87
N HIS A 34 -20.19 11.31 -18.77
CA HIS A 34 -19.11 12.24 -19.15
C HIS A 34 -18.51 11.95 -20.54
N GLU A 35 -19.20 11.15 -21.37
CA GLU A 35 -18.68 10.73 -22.66
C GLU A 35 -18.36 11.93 -23.57
N GLY A 36 -19.16 12.99 -23.50
CA GLY A 36 -18.91 14.21 -24.27
C GLY A 36 -17.54 14.83 -23.98
N GLU A 37 -17.22 15.01 -22.70
CA GLU A 37 -15.95 15.57 -22.23
C GLU A 37 -14.77 14.63 -22.50
N ILE A 38 -14.98 13.32 -22.39
CA ILE A 38 -13.99 12.29 -22.72
C ILE A 38 -13.62 12.34 -24.20
N LEU A 39 -14.63 12.38 -25.08
CA LEU A 39 -14.42 12.46 -26.53
C LEU A 39 -13.79 13.80 -26.93
N GLU A 40 -14.20 14.91 -26.31
CA GLU A 40 -13.57 16.22 -26.52
C GLU A 40 -12.10 16.19 -26.11
N SER A 41 -11.78 15.61 -24.95
CA SER A 41 -10.40 15.46 -24.46
C SER A 41 -9.54 14.64 -25.42
N ALA A 42 -10.10 13.61 -26.07
CA ALA A 42 -9.42 12.80 -27.06
C ALA A 42 -9.14 13.56 -28.37
N MET A 43 -10.13 14.33 -28.86
CA MET A 43 -10.03 15.05 -30.14
C MET A 43 -9.21 16.35 -30.04
N PHE A 44 -9.33 17.07 -28.92
CA PHE A 44 -8.76 18.38 -28.69
C PHE A 44 -8.03 18.47 -27.34
N PRO A 45 -7.00 17.64 -27.09
CA PRO A 45 -6.35 17.53 -25.78
C PRO A 45 -5.70 18.82 -25.28
N MET A 46 -5.32 19.72 -26.19
CA MET A 46 -4.72 21.02 -25.85
C MET A 46 -5.76 22.08 -25.47
N GLU A 47 -7.04 21.86 -25.80
CA GLU A 47 -8.14 22.80 -25.58
C GLU A 47 -9.05 22.34 -24.43
N SER A 48 -9.21 21.03 -24.24
CA SER A 48 -10.01 20.48 -23.14
C SER A 48 -9.24 20.48 -21.82
N HIS A 49 -9.94 20.90 -20.75
CA HIS A 49 -9.41 20.91 -19.38
C HIS A 49 -9.83 19.68 -18.57
N PHE A 50 -10.89 18.98 -18.97
CA PHE A 50 -11.48 17.88 -18.19
C PHE A 50 -10.47 16.80 -17.84
N TRP A 51 -9.72 16.29 -18.83
CA TRP A 51 -8.72 15.25 -18.59
C TRP A 51 -7.56 15.69 -17.68
N GLN A 52 -7.28 16.99 -17.59
CA GLN A 52 -6.19 17.52 -16.78
C GLN A 52 -6.48 17.45 -15.28
N ASP A 53 -7.75 17.38 -14.90
CA ASP A 53 -8.21 17.32 -13.51
C ASP A 53 -8.29 15.89 -12.95
N ALA A 54 -8.05 14.86 -13.78
CA ALA A 54 -8.13 13.45 -13.40
C ALA A 54 -7.24 13.11 -12.19
N ASP A 55 -7.87 12.60 -11.12
CA ASP A 55 -7.28 12.35 -9.80
C ASP A 55 -6.50 13.57 -9.25
N GLY A 56 -7.07 14.76 -9.38
CA GLY A 56 -6.43 16.02 -8.99
C GLY A 56 -5.16 16.33 -9.79
N GLY A 57 -5.09 15.83 -11.02
CA GLY A 57 -3.97 15.96 -11.95
C GLY A 57 -2.90 14.87 -11.84
N ALA A 58 -2.99 13.96 -10.86
CA ALA A 58 -2.00 12.90 -10.69
C ALA A 58 -2.09 11.82 -11.79
N LYS A 59 -3.29 11.58 -12.32
CA LYS A 59 -3.56 10.58 -13.37
C LYS A 59 -4.04 11.22 -14.69
N ALA A 60 -3.76 12.50 -14.91
CA ALA A 60 -4.11 13.22 -16.14
C ALA A 60 -3.66 12.48 -17.41
N TRP A 61 -2.39 12.09 -17.50
CA TRP A 61 -1.86 11.41 -18.68
C TRP A 61 -2.44 10.01 -18.91
N PRO A 62 -2.53 9.12 -17.89
CA PRO A 62 -3.28 7.87 -18.01
C PRO A 62 -4.73 8.07 -18.45
N PHE A 63 -5.43 9.06 -17.90
CA PHE A 63 -6.81 9.34 -18.27
C PHE A 63 -6.92 9.82 -19.73
N LEU A 64 -6.00 10.67 -20.20
CA LEU A 64 -5.96 11.07 -21.60
C LEU A 64 -5.71 9.89 -22.55
N ALA A 65 -4.84 8.95 -22.16
CA ALA A 65 -4.64 7.72 -22.93
C ALA A 65 -5.94 6.89 -23.01
N PHE A 66 -6.68 6.78 -21.91
CA PHE A 66 -8.03 6.22 -21.92
C PHE A 66 -8.98 6.99 -22.84
N CYS A 67 -9.01 8.32 -22.82
CA CYS A 67 -9.89 9.09 -23.70
C CYS A 67 -9.63 8.79 -25.19
N MET A 68 -8.35 8.71 -25.58
CA MET A 68 -7.95 8.37 -26.95
C MET A 68 -8.36 6.93 -27.33
N GLU A 69 -8.18 5.99 -26.41
CA GLU A 69 -8.58 4.60 -26.58
C GLU A 69 -10.11 4.46 -26.69
N TRP A 70 -10.85 5.17 -25.83
CA TRP A 70 -12.31 5.19 -25.83
C TRP A 70 -12.86 5.77 -27.14
N LEU A 71 -12.29 6.88 -27.64
CA LEU A 71 -12.66 7.44 -28.95
C LEU A 71 -12.46 6.42 -30.07
N ALA A 72 -11.33 5.72 -30.10
CA ALA A 72 -11.06 4.70 -31.11
C ALA A 72 -12.08 3.55 -31.05
N TYR A 73 -12.41 3.08 -29.84
CA TYR A 73 -13.48 2.10 -29.61
C TYR A 73 -14.85 2.61 -30.07
N ARG A 74 -15.22 3.86 -29.79
CA ARG A 74 -16.52 4.43 -30.24
C ARG A 74 -16.63 4.57 -31.76
N ILE A 75 -15.51 4.64 -32.48
CA ILE A 75 -15.49 4.68 -33.95
C ILE A 75 -15.57 3.27 -34.53
N ALA A 76 -14.80 2.32 -34.01
CA ALA A 76 -14.65 0.98 -34.58
C ALA A 76 -15.62 -0.07 -33.98
N GLY A 77 -16.22 0.18 -32.82
CA GLY A 77 -17.03 -0.77 -32.07
C GLY A 77 -16.23 -2.01 -31.69
N ASP A 78 -16.86 -3.18 -31.81
CA ASP A 78 -16.25 -4.47 -31.47
C ASP A 78 -15.04 -4.85 -32.35
N ASP A 79 -14.84 -4.18 -33.49
CA ASP A 79 -13.67 -4.35 -34.35
C ASP A 79 -12.43 -3.59 -33.84
N HIS A 80 -12.55 -2.80 -32.76
CA HIS A 80 -11.41 -2.07 -32.18
C HIS A 80 -10.37 -3.01 -31.58
N ILE A 81 -9.12 -2.85 -31.99
CA ILE A 81 -7.98 -3.57 -31.40
C ILE A 81 -7.39 -2.70 -30.30
N THR A 82 -7.64 -3.08 -29.05
CA THR A 82 -7.14 -2.33 -27.90
C THR A 82 -5.68 -2.62 -27.58
N HIS A 83 -4.94 -1.56 -27.24
CA HIS A 83 -3.53 -1.65 -26.80
C HIS A 83 -3.29 -1.02 -25.43
N LEU A 84 -4.33 -0.44 -24.83
CA LEU A 84 -4.23 0.21 -23.53
C LEU A 84 -4.24 -0.86 -22.41
N PRO A 85 -3.22 -0.91 -21.54
CA PRO A 85 -3.27 -1.78 -20.38
C PRO A 85 -4.26 -1.22 -19.35
N VAL A 86 -5.27 -2.02 -19.02
CA VAL A 86 -6.19 -1.78 -17.91
C VAL A 86 -5.53 -2.27 -16.62
N ALA A 87 -5.20 -1.32 -15.75
CA ALA A 87 -4.63 -1.59 -14.43
C ALA A 87 -5.71 -1.89 -13.39
N LEU A 88 -5.48 -2.94 -12.61
CA LEU A 88 -6.28 -3.36 -11.45
C LEU A 88 -5.41 -3.23 -10.20
N ASP A 89 -5.75 -2.28 -9.32
CA ASP A 89 -4.94 -1.91 -8.17
C ASP A 89 -5.42 -2.64 -6.91
N GLY A 90 -4.50 -3.15 -6.10
CA GLY A 90 -4.81 -3.61 -4.74
C GLY A 90 -5.18 -2.42 -3.84
N SER A 91 -6.14 -2.61 -2.91
CA SER A 91 -6.58 -1.50 -2.05
C SER A 91 -5.47 -1.01 -1.11
N ASN A 92 -4.75 -1.96 -0.50
CA ASN A 92 -3.57 -1.80 0.34
C ASN A 92 -2.89 -3.17 0.46
N SER A 93 -2.03 -3.51 -0.52
CA SER A 93 -1.42 -4.85 -0.63
C SER A 93 -0.76 -5.30 0.67
N GLY A 94 -0.03 -4.41 1.34
CA GLY A 94 0.62 -4.74 2.61
C GLY A 94 -0.36 -5.21 3.70
N LEU A 95 -1.52 -4.56 3.83
CA LEU A 95 -2.55 -4.98 4.78
C LEU A 95 -3.27 -6.25 4.30
N GLN A 96 -3.56 -6.37 3.01
CA GLN A 96 -4.18 -7.58 2.44
C GLN A 96 -3.34 -8.82 2.78
N HIS A 97 -2.04 -8.77 2.54
CA HIS A 97 -1.12 -9.87 2.83
C HIS A 97 -0.98 -10.17 4.33
N LEU A 98 -0.85 -9.15 5.18
CA LEU A 98 -0.72 -9.35 6.63
C LEU A 98 -2.00 -9.90 7.26
N SER A 99 -3.16 -9.39 6.84
CA SER A 99 -4.47 -9.89 7.27
C SER A 99 -4.67 -11.34 6.83
N ALA A 100 -4.31 -11.68 5.59
CA ALA A 100 -4.43 -13.04 5.06
C ALA A 100 -3.48 -14.04 5.74
N MET A 101 -2.26 -13.64 6.12
CA MET A 101 -1.32 -14.51 6.85
C MET A 101 -1.88 -15.08 8.15
N LEU A 102 -2.80 -14.35 8.79
CA LEU A 102 -3.42 -14.73 10.05
C LEU A 102 -4.94 -14.86 9.96
N LEU A 103 -5.51 -14.92 8.75
CA LEU A 103 -6.95 -15.08 8.52
C LEU A 103 -7.80 -14.07 9.32
N ASP A 104 -7.45 -12.78 9.22
CA ASP A 104 -8.14 -11.69 9.90
C ASP A 104 -9.43 -11.28 9.18
N GLN A 105 -10.59 -11.45 9.82
CA GLN A 105 -11.89 -11.13 9.22
C GLN A 105 -12.03 -9.61 9.01
N ASP A 106 -11.81 -8.83 10.07
CA ASP A 106 -11.95 -7.37 10.01
C ASP A 106 -10.94 -6.79 9.01
N GLY A 107 -9.70 -7.28 9.05
CA GLY A 107 -8.65 -6.92 8.11
C GLY A 107 -8.97 -7.28 6.66
N ALA A 108 -9.61 -8.43 6.41
CA ALA A 108 -10.01 -8.84 5.06
C ALA A 108 -11.17 -7.98 4.51
N GLU A 109 -12.16 -7.64 5.34
CA GLU A 109 -13.29 -6.79 4.95
C GLU A 109 -12.84 -5.40 4.53
N ILE A 110 -12.07 -4.73 5.39
CA ILE A 110 -11.67 -3.34 5.17
C ILE A 110 -10.68 -3.17 4.00
N THR A 111 -9.97 -4.23 3.61
CA THR A 111 -9.08 -4.26 2.43
C THR A 111 -9.67 -4.98 1.22
N CYS A 112 -10.99 -5.18 1.19
CA CYS A 112 -11.69 -5.82 0.08
C CYS A 112 -11.18 -7.22 -0.29
N VAL A 113 -10.52 -7.93 0.63
CA VAL A 113 -10.20 -9.35 0.44
C VAL A 113 -11.46 -10.17 0.65
N ALA A 114 -12.29 -9.79 1.61
CA ALA A 114 -13.62 -10.38 1.77
C ALA A 114 -14.60 -9.78 0.72
N PRO A 115 -15.55 -10.59 0.21
CA PRO A 115 -16.59 -10.12 -0.69
C PRO A 115 -17.42 -8.98 -0.10
N SER A 116 -17.80 -8.02 -0.94
CA SER A 116 -18.72 -6.94 -0.57
C SER A 116 -19.37 -6.33 -1.80
N ASP A 117 -20.57 -5.75 -1.63
CA ASP A 117 -21.30 -5.10 -2.71
C ASP A 117 -20.67 -3.78 -3.17
N THR A 118 -19.87 -3.15 -2.29
CA THR A 118 -19.20 -1.87 -2.56
C THR A 118 -17.77 -1.87 -2.04
N PRO A 119 -16.83 -1.22 -2.76
CA PRO A 119 -15.44 -1.16 -2.35
C PRO A 119 -15.29 -0.45 -1.00
N LYS A 120 -14.43 -1.00 -0.14
CA LYS A 120 -14.11 -0.41 1.16
C LYS A 120 -12.96 0.57 1.05
N ASP A 121 -13.07 1.67 1.80
CA ASP A 121 -12.01 2.66 1.91
C ASP A 121 -11.36 2.60 3.30
N VAL A 122 -10.33 1.75 3.42
CA VAL A 122 -9.55 1.62 4.66
C VAL A 122 -9.06 2.96 5.21
N TYR A 123 -8.70 3.91 4.34
CA TYR A 123 -8.16 5.20 4.76
C TYR A 123 -9.24 6.09 5.39
N GLN A 124 -10.44 6.10 4.81
CA GLN A 124 -11.59 6.81 5.37
C GLN A 124 -12.03 6.16 6.69
N MET A 125 -12.12 4.83 6.75
CA MET A 125 -12.50 4.13 7.99
C MET A 125 -11.52 4.41 9.14
N ILE A 126 -10.22 4.49 8.86
CA ILE A 126 -9.23 4.90 9.86
C ILE A 126 -9.43 6.36 10.26
N ALA A 127 -9.67 7.27 9.32
CA ALA A 127 -9.96 8.67 9.64
C ALA A 127 -11.20 8.81 10.54
N ASP A 128 -12.30 8.13 10.21
CA ASP A 128 -13.53 8.14 11.01
C ASP A 128 -13.31 7.58 12.42
N SER A 129 -12.49 6.52 12.54
CA SER A 129 -12.13 5.93 13.83
C SER A 129 -11.27 6.86 14.68
N VAL A 130 -10.40 7.65 14.06
CA VAL A 130 -9.60 8.67 14.75
C VAL A 130 -10.49 9.83 15.19
N GLU A 131 -11.42 10.31 14.36
CA GLU A 131 -12.41 11.33 14.77
C GLU A 131 -13.24 10.86 15.97
N GLN A 132 -13.74 9.62 15.94
CA GLN A 132 -14.47 9.05 17.07
C GLN A 132 -13.61 9.00 18.35
N HIS A 133 -12.32 8.71 18.23
CA HIS A 133 -11.40 8.75 19.37
C HIS A 133 -11.26 10.18 19.92
N LEU A 134 -11.10 11.17 19.05
CA LEU A 134 -10.99 12.58 19.45
C LEU A 134 -12.28 13.09 20.12
N ASP A 135 -13.45 12.59 19.71
CA ASP A 135 -14.75 12.94 20.31
C ASP A 135 -14.91 12.47 21.75
N LEU A 136 -14.22 11.41 22.15
CA LEU A 136 -14.33 10.80 23.48
C LEU A 136 -13.27 11.32 24.48
N THR A 137 -12.30 12.12 24.04
CA THR A 137 -11.23 12.65 24.88
C THR A 137 -11.72 13.81 25.74
N THR A 138 -11.71 13.66 27.08
CA THR A 138 -12.33 14.64 27.97
C THR A 138 -11.42 15.40 28.95
N GLU A 139 -10.16 15.02 29.25
CA GLU A 139 -9.53 15.68 30.42
C GLU A 139 -8.01 15.93 30.53
N ASP A 140 -7.14 15.78 29.52
CA ASP A 140 -5.76 16.32 29.63
C ASP A 140 -5.13 16.83 28.31
N ASP A 141 -5.77 16.61 27.15
CA ASP A 141 -5.27 16.96 25.80
C ASP A 141 -6.31 17.74 24.94
N VAL A 142 -7.28 18.39 25.61
CA VAL A 142 -8.48 18.99 24.99
C VAL A 142 -8.14 19.98 23.88
N GLU A 143 -7.05 20.74 24.01
CA GLU A 143 -6.68 21.76 23.05
C GLU A 143 -6.32 21.18 21.68
N TRP A 144 -5.41 20.21 21.61
CA TRP A 144 -5.05 19.56 20.34
C TRP A 144 -6.17 18.69 19.79
N ALA A 145 -6.93 18.02 20.66
CA ALA A 145 -8.13 17.30 20.25
C ALA A 145 -9.14 18.24 19.56
N HIS A 146 -9.36 19.42 20.12
CA HIS A 146 -10.26 20.42 19.56
C HIS A 146 -9.78 20.97 18.21
N ILE A 147 -8.47 21.21 18.06
CA ILE A 147 -7.87 21.66 16.79
C ILE A 147 -8.09 20.64 15.66
N TRP A 148 -7.99 19.35 15.98
CA TRP A 148 -8.12 18.27 15.00
C TRP A 148 -9.54 17.83 14.71
N LYS A 149 -10.47 18.04 15.65
CA LYS A 149 -11.85 17.57 15.55
C LYS A 149 -12.55 18.11 14.30
N GLY A 150 -13.11 17.21 13.51
CA GLY A 150 -13.73 17.50 12.22
C GLY A 150 -12.75 17.85 11.10
N LYS A 151 -11.43 17.70 11.32
CA LYS A 151 -10.36 18.00 10.38
C LYS A 151 -9.48 16.77 10.08
N VAL A 152 -9.75 15.60 10.66
CA VAL A 152 -9.07 14.36 10.30
C VAL A 152 -9.71 13.76 9.06
N SER A 153 -9.10 14.03 7.91
CA SER A 153 -9.58 13.55 6.62
C SER A 153 -8.88 12.27 6.16
N ARG A 154 -9.49 11.55 5.20
CA ARG A 154 -8.86 10.46 4.44
C ARG A 154 -7.45 10.81 3.98
N LYS A 155 -7.24 12.03 3.47
CA LYS A 155 -5.94 12.49 2.94
C LYS A 155 -4.85 12.51 4.03
N ILE A 156 -5.21 12.85 5.27
CA ILE A 156 -4.29 12.85 6.42
C ILE A 156 -3.95 11.42 6.84
N CYS A 157 -4.92 10.50 6.85
CA CYS A 157 -4.72 9.12 7.30
C CYS A 157 -4.17 8.18 6.22
N LYS A 158 -4.26 8.54 4.92
CA LYS A 158 -3.84 7.67 3.80
C LYS A 158 -2.40 7.20 3.93
N GLN A 159 -1.43 8.13 3.95
CA GLN A 159 -0.01 7.78 3.96
C GLN A 159 0.44 7.06 5.25
N PRO A 160 0.01 7.49 6.47
CA PRO A 160 0.28 6.73 7.69
C PRO A 160 -0.25 5.30 7.65
N THR A 161 -1.46 5.10 7.13
CA THR A 161 -2.07 3.77 7.01
C THR A 161 -1.34 2.90 5.98
N MET A 162 -1.00 3.46 4.81
CA MET A 162 -0.22 2.75 3.79
C MET A 162 1.15 2.32 4.30
N THR A 163 1.82 3.15 5.09
CA THR A 163 3.21 2.89 5.53
C THR A 163 3.31 2.12 6.84
N TYR A 164 2.20 1.91 7.55
CA TYR A 164 2.15 1.14 8.79
C TYR A 164 2.72 -0.28 8.60
N THR A 165 2.29 -0.98 7.55
CA THR A 165 2.73 -2.35 7.21
C THR A 165 4.22 -2.44 6.86
N TYR A 166 4.81 -1.31 6.50
CA TYR A 166 6.24 -1.13 6.26
C TYR A 166 6.99 -0.64 7.50
N SER A 167 6.46 -0.94 8.69
CA SER A 167 7.06 -0.60 9.99
C SER A 167 7.29 0.90 10.19
N ALA A 168 6.44 1.77 9.64
CA ALA A 168 6.51 3.21 9.89
C ALA A 168 6.40 3.50 11.40
N THR A 169 7.35 4.31 11.89
CA THR A 169 7.35 4.76 13.29
C THR A 169 6.44 5.97 13.46
N GLU A 170 6.08 6.29 14.71
CA GLU A 170 5.32 7.50 15.02
C GLU A 170 6.00 8.77 14.51
N THR A 171 7.34 8.83 14.56
CA THR A 171 8.10 9.93 13.97
C THR A 171 7.92 9.99 12.45
N GLY A 172 7.94 8.84 11.76
CA GLY A 172 7.69 8.78 10.33
C GLY A 172 6.27 9.22 9.97
N MET A 173 5.27 8.76 10.73
CA MET A 173 3.87 9.16 10.53
C MET A 173 3.64 10.65 10.80
N ARG A 174 4.28 11.21 11.83
CA ARG A 174 4.27 12.66 12.08
C ARG A 174 4.78 13.43 10.86
N ASP A 175 5.91 13.01 10.29
CA ASP A 175 6.48 13.71 9.13
C ASP A 175 5.58 13.61 7.90
N GLN A 176 4.88 12.49 7.71
CA GLN A 176 3.87 12.32 6.66
C GLN A 176 2.67 13.24 6.85
N ILE A 177 2.08 13.26 8.06
CA ILE A 177 0.96 14.15 8.40
C ILE A 177 1.37 15.61 8.19
N MET A 178 2.56 15.99 8.64
CA MET A 178 3.08 17.34 8.48
C MET A 178 3.26 17.74 7.00
N ASN A 179 3.67 16.81 6.13
CA ASN A 179 3.74 17.08 4.69
C ASN A 179 2.36 17.29 4.07
N VAL A 180 1.36 16.48 4.46
CA VAL A 180 -0.03 16.67 4.01
C VAL A 180 -0.57 18.02 4.46
N LEU A 181 -0.33 18.41 5.72
CA LEU A 181 -0.73 19.73 6.24
C LEU A 181 -0.08 20.87 5.44
N ARG A 182 1.20 20.75 5.07
CA ARG A 182 1.87 21.77 4.23
C ARG A 182 1.19 21.95 2.87
N ASP A 183 0.74 20.86 2.25
CA ASP A 183 0.08 20.94 0.95
C ASP A 183 -1.34 21.50 1.08
N LEU A 184 -2.06 21.13 2.15
CA LEU A 184 -3.36 21.72 2.46
C LEU A 184 -3.26 23.23 2.76
N ASP A 185 -2.22 23.66 3.48
CA ASP A 185 -1.99 25.08 3.76
C ASP A 185 -1.66 25.87 2.50
N LYS A 186 -0.83 25.33 1.59
CA LYS A 186 -0.56 25.96 0.29
C LYS A 186 -1.84 26.12 -0.53
N GLN A 187 -2.69 25.09 -0.53
CA GLN A 187 -3.97 25.12 -1.23
C GLN A 187 -4.92 26.16 -0.61
N ALA A 188 -4.97 26.26 0.72
CA ALA A 188 -5.77 27.27 1.39
C ALA A 188 -5.27 28.69 1.08
N GLN A 189 -3.95 28.90 1.11
CA GLN A 189 -3.32 30.18 0.79
C GLN A 189 -3.57 30.63 -0.65
N SER A 190 -3.53 29.72 -1.64
CA SER A 190 -3.84 30.07 -3.03
C SER A 190 -5.30 30.51 -3.22
N MET A 191 -6.19 30.11 -2.32
CA MET A 191 -7.60 30.53 -2.27
C MET A 191 -7.86 31.72 -1.34
N GLY A 192 -6.82 32.32 -0.74
CA GLY A 192 -6.97 33.41 0.23
C GLY A 192 -7.65 33.00 1.55
N ARG A 193 -7.59 31.71 1.91
CA ARG A 193 -8.15 31.13 3.13
C ARG A 193 -7.07 30.96 4.22
N PRO A 194 -7.45 30.93 5.51
CA PRO A 194 -6.51 30.57 6.58
C PRO A 194 -5.95 29.15 6.39
N SER A 195 -4.85 28.84 7.09
CA SER A 195 -4.28 27.48 7.16
C SER A 195 -5.34 26.44 7.52
N TYR A 196 -5.10 25.20 7.12
CA TYR A 196 -6.05 24.09 7.31
C TYR A 196 -6.42 23.90 8.79
N LEU A 197 -5.41 23.91 9.65
CA LEU A 197 -5.59 23.97 11.09
C LEU A 197 -5.60 25.43 11.55
N GLU A 198 -6.50 25.72 12.48
CA GLU A 198 -6.64 27.04 13.09
C GLU A 198 -6.02 26.98 14.47
N PHE A 199 -5.03 27.85 14.70
CA PHE A 199 -4.28 27.90 15.94
C PHE A 199 -4.71 29.10 16.77
N THR A 200 -4.82 28.90 18.08
CA THR A 200 -5.20 29.90 19.08
C THR A 200 -4.00 30.51 19.81
N ASP A 201 -2.83 29.88 19.73
CA ASP A 201 -1.56 30.32 20.34
C ASP A 201 -0.42 30.32 19.29
N GLU A 202 0.46 31.33 19.34
CA GLU A 202 1.63 31.46 18.45
C GLU A 202 2.64 30.30 18.59
N ARG A 203 2.60 29.55 19.70
CA ARG A 203 3.44 28.36 19.89
C ARG A 203 2.95 27.17 19.09
N GLN A 204 1.66 27.12 18.77
CA GLN A 204 1.06 25.99 18.06
C GLN A 204 1.51 25.96 16.61
N THR A 205 1.94 24.79 16.17
CA THR A 205 2.38 24.58 14.79
C THR A 205 1.85 23.27 14.22
N ASN A 206 1.86 23.13 12.89
CA ASN A 206 1.59 21.86 12.22
C ASN A 206 2.49 20.72 12.73
N GLY A 207 3.72 21.03 13.18
CA GLY A 207 4.63 20.03 13.73
C GLY A 207 4.15 19.46 15.07
N GLU A 208 3.64 20.32 15.95
CA GLU A 208 3.06 19.91 17.24
C GLU A 208 1.72 19.21 17.03
N ALA A 209 0.85 19.75 16.17
CA ALA A 209 -0.41 19.10 15.80
C ALA A 209 -0.19 17.68 15.24
N ALA A 210 0.78 17.50 14.35
CA ALA A 210 1.14 16.19 13.82
C ALA A 210 1.76 15.28 14.89
N THR A 211 2.50 15.84 15.85
CA THR A 211 3.09 15.07 16.98
C THR A 211 2.00 14.51 17.88
N TYR A 212 0.92 15.28 18.09
CA TYR A 212 -0.26 14.82 18.82
C TYR A 212 -1.03 13.73 18.05
N LEU A 213 -1.29 13.93 16.75
CA LEU A 213 -2.15 13.02 16.00
C LEU A 213 -1.47 11.69 15.64
N ALA A 214 -0.15 11.68 15.40
CA ALA A 214 0.55 10.49 14.87
C ALA A 214 0.44 9.24 15.78
N PRO A 215 0.63 9.32 17.12
CA PRO A 215 0.40 8.19 18.01
C PRO A 215 -1.04 7.68 17.99
N ILE A 216 -2.03 8.58 17.91
CA ILE A 216 -3.45 8.24 17.85
C ILE A 216 -3.74 7.46 16.57
N VAL A 217 -3.33 7.99 15.41
CA VAL A 217 -3.49 7.31 14.11
C VAL A 217 -2.84 5.93 14.14
N ARG A 218 -1.60 5.83 14.64
CA ARG A 218 -0.88 4.56 14.72
C ARG A 218 -1.59 3.54 15.62
N ALA A 219 -2.08 3.98 16.78
CA ALA A 219 -2.82 3.12 17.71
C ALA A 219 -4.17 2.67 17.12
N THR A 220 -4.87 3.57 16.42
CA THR A 220 -6.12 3.25 15.72
C THR A 220 -5.90 2.20 14.63
N ILE A 221 -4.84 2.34 13.82
CA ILE A 221 -4.48 1.33 12.81
C ILE A 221 -4.17 -0.01 13.49
N ALA A 222 -3.34 -0.03 14.52
CA ALA A 222 -2.98 -1.26 15.23
C ALA A 222 -4.20 -1.94 15.90
N THR A 223 -5.17 -1.15 16.36
CA THR A 223 -6.39 -1.68 16.99
C THR A 223 -7.34 -2.26 15.95
N ARG A 224 -7.53 -1.58 14.82
CA ARG A 224 -8.39 -2.04 13.72
C ARG A 224 -7.77 -3.21 12.94
N MET A 225 -6.43 -3.29 12.89
CA MET A 225 -5.66 -4.32 12.18
C MET A 225 -4.88 -5.19 13.16
N LYS A 226 -5.58 -5.76 14.15
CA LYS A 226 -4.92 -6.45 15.26
C LYS A 226 -4.07 -7.63 14.80
N LYS A 227 -4.57 -8.43 13.87
CA LYS A 227 -3.79 -9.57 13.35
C LYS A 227 -2.61 -9.12 12.50
N ALA A 228 -2.76 -8.09 11.69
CA ALA A 228 -1.61 -7.53 10.98
C ALA A 228 -0.52 -7.07 11.96
N ALA A 229 -0.88 -6.40 13.05
CA ALA A 229 0.04 -6.01 14.11
C ALA A 229 0.72 -7.22 14.77
N GLU A 230 -0.04 -8.27 15.12
CA GLU A 230 0.49 -9.53 15.68
C GLU A 230 1.50 -10.21 14.73
N ALA A 231 1.20 -10.26 13.42
CA ALA A 231 2.10 -10.81 12.40
C ALA A 231 3.40 -10.00 12.30
N MET A 232 3.30 -8.67 12.28
CA MET A 232 4.48 -7.79 12.27
C MET A 232 5.35 -8.00 13.52
N GLU A 233 4.73 -8.04 14.70
CA GLU A 233 5.44 -8.25 15.97
C GLU A 233 6.15 -9.60 16.03
N PHE A 234 5.51 -10.65 15.51
CA PHE A 234 6.10 -11.97 15.36
C PHE A 234 7.35 -11.92 14.46
N LEU A 235 7.24 -11.38 13.24
CA LEU A 235 8.36 -11.28 12.29
C LEU A 235 9.54 -10.48 12.90
N GLN A 236 9.24 -9.35 13.53
CA GLN A 236 10.23 -8.51 14.23
C GLN A 236 10.84 -9.23 15.44
N GLY A 237 10.06 -10.03 16.16
CA GLY A 237 10.52 -10.89 17.25
C GLY A 237 11.55 -11.92 16.77
N VAL A 238 11.23 -12.66 15.71
CA VAL A 238 12.14 -13.61 15.08
C VAL A 238 13.43 -12.93 14.63
N ALA A 239 13.34 -11.78 13.95
CA ALA A 239 14.52 -11.05 13.49
C ALA A 239 15.40 -10.55 14.66
N ARG A 240 14.78 -10.09 15.77
CA ARG A 240 15.53 -9.69 16.98
C ARG A 240 16.32 -10.86 17.55
N VAL A 241 15.71 -12.04 17.67
CA VAL A 241 16.39 -13.26 18.15
C VAL A 241 17.51 -13.65 17.19
N PHE A 242 17.21 -13.79 15.90
CA PHE A 242 18.20 -14.22 14.91
C PHE A 242 19.39 -13.25 14.80
N SER A 243 19.16 -11.94 14.94
CA SER A 243 20.22 -10.92 14.89
C SER A 243 21.30 -11.05 15.98
N LYS A 244 21.07 -11.87 17.02
CA LYS A 244 22.08 -12.20 18.04
C LYS A 244 23.25 -13.01 17.47
N THR A 245 23.03 -13.73 16.37
CA THR A 245 24.08 -14.49 15.65
C THR A 245 25.04 -13.60 14.85
N ASP A 246 24.70 -12.32 14.64
CA ASP A 246 25.39 -11.40 13.72
C ASP A 246 25.47 -11.91 12.25
N LEU A 247 24.61 -12.88 11.88
CA LEU A 247 24.42 -13.36 10.52
C LEU A 247 23.20 -12.71 9.84
N PRO A 248 23.19 -12.59 8.50
CA PRO A 248 22.03 -12.08 7.78
C PRO A 248 20.87 -13.07 7.83
N LEU A 249 19.69 -12.53 8.12
CA LEU A 249 18.42 -13.26 8.09
C LEU A 249 18.11 -13.68 6.65
N ARG A 250 17.68 -14.94 6.47
CA ARG A 250 17.26 -15.46 5.17
C ARG A 250 16.00 -16.29 5.28
N TRP A 251 15.19 -16.30 4.24
CA TRP A 251 14.06 -17.20 4.07
C TRP A 251 13.89 -17.54 2.59
N ILE A 252 13.11 -18.57 2.28
CA ILE A 252 12.79 -18.94 0.90
C ILE A 252 11.33 -18.56 0.63
N THR A 253 11.07 -17.85 -0.45
CA THR A 253 9.69 -17.54 -0.86
C THR A 253 8.99 -18.80 -1.39
N PRO A 254 7.66 -18.82 -1.50
CA PRO A 254 6.95 -19.94 -2.11
C PRO A 254 7.33 -20.22 -3.58
N LEU A 255 7.94 -19.24 -4.28
CA LEU A 255 8.56 -19.43 -5.60
C LEU A 255 9.89 -20.19 -5.57
N GLY A 256 10.44 -20.48 -4.39
CA GLY A 256 11.79 -21.03 -4.24
C GLY A 256 12.90 -19.97 -4.31
N VAL A 257 12.57 -18.68 -4.28
CA VAL A 257 13.56 -17.60 -4.34
C VAL A 257 14.14 -17.35 -2.94
N PRO A 258 15.47 -17.46 -2.74
CA PRO A 258 16.08 -17.15 -1.45
C PRO A 258 16.17 -15.63 -1.27
N ILE A 259 15.57 -15.12 -0.19
CA ILE A 259 15.70 -13.72 0.23
C ILE A 259 16.75 -13.62 1.33
N VAL A 260 17.66 -12.66 1.19
CA VAL A 260 18.70 -12.38 2.19
C VAL A 260 18.59 -10.93 2.62
N GLN A 261 18.29 -10.73 3.90
CA GLN A 261 18.26 -9.42 4.52
C GLN A 261 19.62 -9.12 5.14
N TYR A 262 20.46 -8.38 4.41
CA TYR A 262 21.80 -7.98 4.82
C TYR A 262 21.84 -6.49 5.16
N TYR A 263 21.97 -6.17 6.45
CA TYR A 263 22.15 -4.81 6.91
C TYR A 263 23.45 -4.71 7.69
N PRO A 264 24.58 -4.36 7.06
CA PRO A 264 25.83 -4.20 7.78
C PRO A 264 25.72 -3.05 8.78
N SER A 265 26.47 -3.15 9.87
CA SER A 265 26.70 -2.01 10.76
C SER A 265 27.49 -0.95 10.00
N THR A 266 27.25 0.32 10.24
CA THR A 266 27.95 1.41 9.54
C THR A 266 28.74 2.24 10.54
N SER A 267 29.99 2.52 10.24
CA SER A 267 30.83 3.47 10.96
C SER A 267 30.99 4.76 10.17
N THR A 268 31.05 5.90 10.85
CA THR A 268 31.25 7.20 10.20
C THR A 268 32.71 7.59 10.31
N LYS A 269 33.39 7.76 9.19
CA LYS A 269 34.75 8.33 9.12
C LYS A 269 34.67 9.78 8.66
N GLN A 270 35.44 10.65 9.29
CA GLN A 270 35.57 12.04 8.86
C GLN A 270 36.87 12.22 8.09
N LYS A 271 36.78 12.77 6.88
CA LYS A 271 37.93 13.09 6.04
C LYS A 271 37.90 14.58 5.72
N LYS A 272 38.98 15.27 6.08
CA LYS A 272 39.25 16.63 5.62
C LYS A 272 39.84 16.54 4.22
N VAL A 273 39.25 17.22 3.26
CA VAL A 273 39.75 17.36 1.89
C VAL A 273 39.85 18.83 1.56
N PHE A 274 40.84 19.21 0.75
CA PHE A 274 40.97 20.56 0.24
C PHE A 274 40.50 20.57 -1.21
N ILE A 275 39.46 21.35 -1.51
CA ILE A 275 38.94 21.56 -2.86
C ILE A 275 39.07 23.04 -3.15
N ASN A 276 39.78 23.41 -4.22
CA ASN A 276 40.04 24.80 -4.60
C ASN A 276 40.62 25.67 -3.45
N GLY A 277 41.51 25.09 -2.63
CA GLY A 277 42.12 25.78 -1.49
C GLY A 277 41.20 25.96 -0.27
N GLN A 278 39.94 25.54 -0.34
CA GLN A 278 39.02 25.52 0.80
C GLN A 278 38.96 24.13 1.44
N MET A 279 38.96 24.10 2.77
CA MET A 279 38.86 22.85 3.53
C MET A 279 37.39 22.43 3.65
N HIS A 280 37.06 21.27 3.11
CA HIS A 280 35.78 20.60 3.29
C HIS A 280 35.93 19.40 4.23
N GLN A 281 35.00 19.25 5.15
CA GLN A 281 34.95 18.11 6.06
C GLN A 281 33.87 17.13 5.59
N LEU A 282 34.30 16.05 4.95
CA LEU A 282 33.40 15.01 4.46
C LEU A 282 33.15 13.99 5.56
N ARG A 283 31.88 13.61 5.73
CA ARG A 283 31.46 12.44 6.51
C ARG A 283 31.23 11.30 5.54
N ILE A 284 32.02 10.23 5.67
CA ILE A 284 31.94 9.04 4.83
C ILE A 284 31.40 7.91 5.70
N HIS A 285 30.31 7.32 5.26
CA HIS A 285 29.74 6.11 5.86
C HIS A 285 30.50 4.89 5.31
N VAL A 286 31.04 4.07 6.20
CA VAL A 286 31.81 2.86 5.87
C VAL A 286 31.16 1.69 6.56
N ASP A 287 30.73 0.71 5.76
CA ASP A 287 30.12 -0.51 6.27
C ASP A 287 31.17 -1.41 6.95
N ASP A 288 30.78 -1.90 8.12
CA ASP A 288 31.41 -2.96 8.86
C ASP A 288 30.64 -4.25 8.58
N ASN A 289 31.16 -5.00 7.61
CA ASN A 289 30.56 -6.26 7.16
C ASN A 289 30.67 -7.40 8.18
N SER A 290 31.33 -7.19 9.33
CA SER A 290 31.46 -8.21 10.38
C SER A 290 30.25 -8.27 11.33
N LYS A 291 29.36 -7.26 11.29
CA LYS A 291 28.23 -7.14 12.22
C LYS A 291 26.96 -6.71 11.53
N GLN A 292 25.83 -7.20 11.99
CA GLN A 292 24.53 -6.74 11.51
C GLN A 292 24.03 -5.53 12.31
N ASN A 293 23.38 -4.60 11.62
CA ASN A 293 22.58 -3.56 12.25
C ASN A 293 21.27 -4.18 12.76
N LYS A 294 21.30 -4.64 14.01
CA LYS A 294 20.20 -5.38 14.67
C LYS A 294 18.88 -4.60 14.65
N LYS A 295 18.94 -3.26 14.81
CA LYS A 295 17.76 -2.39 14.76
C LYS A 295 17.14 -2.38 13.36
N ARG A 296 17.95 -2.21 12.30
CA ARG A 296 17.47 -2.21 10.91
C ARG A 296 16.96 -3.58 10.47
N ALA A 297 17.63 -4.66 10.86
CA ALA A 297 17.18 -6.02 10.60
C ALA A 297 15.79 -6.27 11.22
N ALA A 298 15.62 -5.93 12.50
CA ALA A 298 14.34 -6.04 13.17
C ALA A 298 13.25 -5.18 12.51
N SER A 299 13.50 -3.90 12.21
CA SER A 299 12.47 -3.04 11.60
C SER A 299 12.13 -3.40 10.16
N GLY A 300 13.11 -3.93 9.40
CA GLY A 300 12.98 -4.20 7.97
C GLY A 300 12.34 -5.54 7.63
N VAL A 301 12.30 -6.50 8.57
CA VAL A 301 11.88 -7.89 8.26
C VAL A 301 10.43 -7.98 7.81
N SER A 302 9.52 -7.28 8.49
CA SER A 302 8.09 -7.30 8.13
C SER A 302 7.85 -6.75 6.73
N PRO A 303 8.29 -5.51 6.39
CA PRO A 303 8.20 -5.00 5.02
C PRO A 303 8.80 -5.94 3.98
N ASN A 304 10.01 -6.46 4.22
CA ASN A 304 10.69 -7.31 3.25
C ASN A 304 9.97 -8.65 3.06
N PHE A 305 9.43 -9.23 4.14
CA PHE A 305 8.68 -10.48 4.07
C PHE A 305 7.37 -10.27 3.29
N VAL A 306 6.61 -9.21 3.59
CA VAL A 306 5.39 -8.85 2.88
C VAL A 306 5.66 -8.61 1.40
N HIS A 307 6.67 -7.79 1.04
CA HIS A 307 7.05 -7.60 -0.38
C HIS A 307 7.47 -8.89 -1.07
N SER A 308 8.06 -9.85 -0.35
CA SER A 308 8.41 -11.15 -0.93
C SER A 308 7.18 -12.02 -1.22
N MET A 309 6.09 -11.83 -0.46
CA MET A 309 4.81 -12.50 -0.69
C MET A 309 4.00 -11.82 -1.78
N ASP A 310 4.00 -10.49 -1.81
CA ASP A 310 3.43 -9.67 -2.90
C ASP A 310 4.08 -10.01 -4.25
N SER A 311 5.42 -10.07 -4.30
CA SER A 311 6.14 -10.53 -5.50
C SER A 311 5.81 -11.99 -5.87
N THR A 312 5.55 -12.84 -4.88
CA THR A 312 5.13 -14.23 -5.13
C THR A 312 3.74 -14.27 -5.75
N HIS A 313 2.81 -13.48 -5.20
CA HIS A 313 1.44 -13.37 -5.68
C HIS A 313 1.39 -12.84 -7.11
N LEU A 314 2.13 -11.77 -7.42
CA LEU A 314 2.27 -11.24 -8.77
C LEU A 314 2.74 -12.32 -9.74
N LEU A 315 3.86 -12.98 -9.45
CA LEU A 315 4.44 -13.97 -10.37
C LEU A 315 3.57 -15.22 -10.51
N TRP A 316 2.95 -15.71 -9.44
CA TRP A 316 1.98 -16.81 -9.54
C TRP A 316 0.77 -16.41 -10.38
N THR A 317 0.29 -15.19 -10.24
CA THR A 317 -0.81 -14.66 -11.06
C THR A 317 -0.42 -14.60 -12.53
N THR A 318 0.76 -14.07 -12.85
CA THR A 318 1.29 -14.05 -14.22
C THR A 318 1.39 -15.46 -14.80
N LEU A 319 1.97 -16.41 -14.06
CA LEU A 319 2.12 -17.79 -14.51
C LEU A 319 0.77 -18.47 -14.72
N LYS A 320 -0.19 -18.24 -13.81
CA LYS A 320 -1.55 -18.79 -13.97
C LYS A 320 -2.28 -18.18 -15.16
N CYS A 321 -2.12 -16.88 -15.41
CA CYS A 321 -2.67 -16.22 -16.60
C CYS A 321 -2.10 -16.81 -17.90
N LEU A 322 -0.81 -17.12 -17.90
CA LEU A 322 -0.15 -17.77 -19.03
C LEU A 322 -0.65 -19.21 -19.22
N ASP A 323 -0.65 -20.01 -18.16
CA ASP A 323 -0.95 -21.45 -18.23
C ASP A 323 -2.44 -21.74 -18.54
N ASP A 324 -3.35 -20.96 -17.96
CA ASP A 324 -4.80 -21.22 -18.07
C ASP A 324 -5.48 -20.44 -19.20
N TYR A 325 -4.90 -19.31 -19.64
CA TYR A 325 -5.56 -18.36 -20.55
C TYR A 325 -4.68 -17.87 -21.71
N ASP A 326 -3.44 -18.36 -21.85
CA ASP A 326 -2.47 -17.94 -22.89
C ASP A 326 -2.18 -16.42 -22.90
N ILE A 327 -2.35 -15.73 -21.76
CA ILE A 327 -2.07 -14.29 -21.66
C ILE A 327 -0.56 -14.07 -21.49
N ILE A 328 0.03 -13.29 -22.38
CA ILE A 328 1.47 -12.97 -22.38
C ILE A 328 1.77 -11.48 -22.15
N ASP A 329 0.78 -10.61 -22.32
CA ASP A 329 0.92 -9.16 -22.22
C ASP A 329 0.49 -8.67 -20.84
N PHE A 330 1.46 -8.16 -20.08
CA PHE A 330 1.27 -7.68 -18.73
C PHE A 330 1.94 -6.31 -18.52
N SER A 331 1.29 -5.45 -17.76
CA SER A 331 1.83 -4.17 -17.29
C SER A 331 1.76 -4.15 -15.76
N MET A 332 2.77 -4.74 -15.12
CA MET A 332 2.82 -4.91 -13.66
C MET A 332 3.58 -3.75 -13.00
N ILE A 333 2.99 -3.12 -12.00
CA ILE A 333 3.64 -2.12 -11.15
C ILE A 333 3.40 -2.51 -9.69
N HIS A 334 4.27 -3.35 -9.14
CA HIS A 334 4.11 -3.88 -7.78
C HIS A 334 2.70 -4.49 -7.56
N ASP A 335 1.88 -3.87 -6.72
CA ASP A 335 0.51 -4.26 -6.37
C ASP A 335 -0.55 -3.77 -7.36
N SER A 336 -0.14 -3.36 -8.56
CA SER A 336 -1.00 -2.99 -9.69
C SER A 336 -0.82 -3.96 -10.84
N PHE A 337 -1.88 -4.72 -11.17
CA PHE A 337 -1.84 -5.78 -12.16
C PHE A 337 -2.54 -5.30 -13.43
N GLY A 338 -1.79 -5.19 -14.54
CA GLY A 338 -2.32 -4.68 -15.80
C GLY A 338 -2.31 -5.71 -16.92
N THR A 339 -3.36 -5.73 -17.74
CA THR A 339 -3.43 -6.46 -19.03
C THR A 339 -4.41 -5.75 -19.97
N HIS A 340 -4.62 -6.25 -21.18
CA HIS A 340 -5.63 -5.72 -22.10
C HIS A 340 -7.05 -5.93 -21.55
N ALA A 341 -7.97 -5.01 -21.83
CA ALA A 341 -9.35 -5.06 -21.32
C ALA A 341 -10.07 -6.40 -21.60
N THR A 342 -9.73 -7.08 -22.70
CA THR A 342 -10.27 -8.41 -23.06
C THR A 342 -9.88 -9.52 -22.09
N ASN A 343 -8.80 -9.33 -21.33
CA ASN A 343 -8.19 -10.33 -20.46
C ASN A 343 -8.41 -10.05 -18.97
N CYS A 344 -9.06 -8.93 -18.61
CA CYS A 344 -9.22 -8.51 -17.22
C CYS A 344 -9.98 -9.52 -16.35
N ASP A 345 -11.05 -10.14 -16.87
CA ASP A 345 -11.79 -11.19 -16.13
C ASP A 345 -10.88 -12.36 -15.75
N ALA A 346 -10.09 -12.84 -16.71
CA ALA A 346 -9.13 -13.93 -16.50
C ALA A 346 -8.04 -13.54 -15.49
N LEU A 347 -7.51 -12.31 -15.59
CA LEU A 347 -6.53 -11.77 -14.66
C LEU A 347 -7.06 -11.73 -13.22
N ILE A 348 -8.29 -11.26 -13.03
CA ILE A 348 -8.94 -11.17 -11.71
C ILE A 348 -9.14 -12.56 -11.10
N VAL A 349 -9.67 -13.50 -11.89
CA VAL A 349 -9.87 -14.89 -11.45
C VAL A 349 -8.53 -15.51 -11.06
N ALA A 350 -7.49 -15.31 -11.88
CA ALA A 350 -6.16 -15.79 -11.57
C ALA A 350 -5.60 -15.15 -10.28
N ALA A 351 -5.74 -13.84 -10.11
CA ALA A 351 -5.25 -13.11 -8.94
C ALA A 351 -5.92 -13.57 -7.63
N ARG A 352 -7.24 -13.75 -7.63
CA ARG A 352 -7.97 -14.26 -6.45
C ARG A 352 -7.56 -15.68 -6.10
N TYR A 353 -7.47 -16.55 -7.11
CA TYR A 353 -7.07 -17.95 -6.92
C TYR A 353 -5.65 -18.09 -6.36
N THR A 354 -4.69 -17.34 -6.92
CA THR A 354 -3.29 -17.42 -6.48
C THR A 354 -3.10 -16.82 -5.10
N PHE A 355 -3.88 -15.80 -4.73
CA PHE A 355 -3.88 -15.25 -3.38
C PHE A 355 -4.41 -16.26 -2.35
N GLU A 356 -5.53 -16.93 -2.65
CA GLU A 356 -6.04 -18.00 -1.79
C GLU A 356 -5.06 -19.16 -1.68
N SER A 357 -4.50 -19.62 -2.80
CA SER A 357 -3.43 -20.63 -2.81
C SER A 357 -2.20 -20.21 -2.02
N LEU A 358 -1.89 -18.91 -1.97
CA LEU A 358 -0.78 -18.38 -1.20
C LEU A 358 -1.08 -18.45 0.30
N TYR A 359 -2.32 -18.21 0.73
CA TYR A 359 -2.66 -18.08 2.16
C TYR A 359 -3.47 -19.23 2.77
N CYS A 360 -3.84 -20.25 1.99
CA CYS A 360 -4.34 -21.52 2.52
C CYS A 360 -3.27 -22.36 3.26
N VAL A 361 -2.03 -21.86 3.33
CA VAL A 361 -0.89 -22.44 4.04
C VAL A 361 -0.32 -21.42 5.03
N ASP A 362 0.07 -21.89 6.22
CA ASP A 362 0.68 -21.04 7.25
C ASP A 362 2.08 -20.52 6.82
N ARG A 363 2.12 -19.27 6.36
CA ARG A 363 3.36 -18.61 5.91
C ARG A 363 4.27 -18.19 7.06
N LEU A 364 3.71 -17.85 8.22
CA LEU A 364 4.51 -17.45 9.38
C LEU A 364 5.19 -18.67 10.02
N TRP A 365 4.51 -19.82 10.05
CA TRP A 365 5.10 -21.09 10.45
C TRP A 365 6.21 -21.54 9.51
N ASN A 366 5.99 -21.47 8.19
CA ASN A 366 7.03 -21.80 7.21
C ASN A 366 8.27 -20.91 7.39
N PHE A 367 8.07 -19.60 7.58
CA PHE A 367 9.16 -18.68 7.90
C PHE A 367 9.88 -19.09 9.20
N ARG A 368 9.14 -19.40 10.27
CA ARG A 368 9.72 -19.89 11.53
C ARG A 368 10.56 -21.15 11.33
N LEU A 369 10.07 -22.11 10.55
CA LEU A 369 10.77 -23.36 10.25
C LEU A 369 12.09 -23.12 9.51
N ASP A 370 12.11 -22.20 8.54
CA ASP A 370 13.35 -21.82 7.84
C ASP A 370 14.38 -21.23 8.80
N ILE A 371 13.94 -20.41 9.76
CA ILE A 371 14.82 -19.84 10.78
C ILE A 371 15.29 -20.92 11.78
N LEU A 372 14.40 -21.81 12.22
CA LEU A 372 14.73 -22.91 13.12
C LEU A 372 15.80 -23.83 12.53
N LYS A 373 15.63 -24.28 11.29
CA LYS A 373 16.60 -25.12 10.59
C LYS A 373 17.99 -24.50 10.59
N ARG A 374 18.05 -23.17 10.49
CA ARG A 374 19.31 -22.44 10.46
C ARG A 374 19.92 -22.25 11.84
N LEU A 375 19.11 -21.95 12.86
CA LEU A 375 19.60 -21.81 14.23
C LEU A 375 20.16 -23.11 14.81
N ILE A 376 19.70 -24.28 14.33
CA ILE A 376 20.29 -25.58 14.68
C ILE A 376 21.79 -25.64 14.36
N ASP A 377 22.21 -25.03 13.25
CA ASP A 377 23.62 -25.02 12.85
C ASP A 377 24.38 -23.81 13.40
N ASP A 378 23.73 -22.63 13.41
CA ASP A 378 24.38 -21.35 13.71
C ASP A 378 24.47 -21.04 15.22
N ASP A 379 23.37 -21.20 15.99
CA ASP A 379 23.35 -21.03 17.45
C ASP A 379 22.09 -21.68 18.09
N PRO A 380 22.18 -22.97 18.49
CA PRO A 380 21.03 -23.74 19.00
C PRO A 380 20.36 -23.15 20.24
N LYS A 381 21.08 -22.35 21.04
CA LYS A 381 20.54 -21.79 22.29
C LYS A 381 19.46 -20.75 22.04
N LEU A 382 19.46 -20.13 20.86
CA LEU A 382 18.47 -19.12 20.48
C LEU A 382 17.12 -19.72 20.06
N ILE A 383 17.04 -21.05 19.88
CA ILE A 383 15.81 -21.74 19.48
C ILE A 383 14.70 -21.55 20.52
N GLU A 384 15.04 -21.62 21.81
CA GLU A 384 14.09 -21.45 22.92
C GLU A 384 13.57 -20.01 23.05
N GLU A 385 14.28 -19.03 22.47
CA GLU A 385 13.88 -17.63 22.50
C GLU A 385 12.99 -17.22 21.32
N LEU A 386 12.83 -18.09 20.31
CA LEU A 386 12.00 -17.78 19.15
C LEU A 386 10.54 -17.65 19.56
N PRO A 387 9.85 -16.57 19.12
CA PRO A 387 8.43 -16.43 19.40
C PRO A 387 7.62 -17.56 18.77
N GLU A 388 6.48 -17.86 19.37
CA GLU A 388 5.46 -18.73 18.79
C GLU A 388 4.65 -17.98 17.74
N VAL A 389 4.14 -18.72 16.75
CA VAL A 389 3.28 -18.15 15.70
C VAL A 389 1.95 -17.71 16.32
N PRO A 390 1.46 -16.48 16.04
CA PRO A 390 0.18 -16.02 16.55
C PRO A 390 -0.98 -16.92 16.06
N PRO A 391 -2.07 -17.06 16.85
CA PRO A 391 -3.22 -17.85 16.42
C PRO A 391 -3.94 -17.18 15.24
N PHE A 392 -4.52 -17.99 14.37
CA PHE A 392 -5.38 -17.52 13.29
C PHE A 392 -6.63 -16.78 13.82
N GLY A 393 -7.17 -15.90 13.00
CA GLY A 393 -8.51 -15.34 13.13
C GLY A 393 -9.56 -16.28 12.57
N THR A 394 -10.65 -15.70 12.04
CA THR A 394 -11.84 -16.43 11.61
C THR A 394 -12.15 -16.29 10.12
N PHE A 395 -11.33 -15.55 9.37
CA PHE A 395 -11.58 -15.32 7.95
C PHE A 395 -11.46 -16.62 7.15
N ASP A 396 -12.44 -16.87 6.30
CA ASP A 396 -12.37 -17.92 5.29
C ASP A 396 -11.65 -17.39 4.04
N ILE A 397 -10.40 -17.83 3.86
CA ILE A 397 -9.58 -17.42 2.73
C ILE A 397 -10.18 -17.80 1.37
N GLU A 398 -11.01 -18.86 1.30
CA GLU A 398 -11.65 -19.28 0.06
C GLU A 398 -12.63 -18.22 -0.48
N SER A 399 -13.23 -17.42 0.41
CA SER A 399 -14.17 -16.36 0.05
C SER A 399 -13.57 -15.25 -0.82
N VAL A 400 -12.24 -15.09 -0.88
CA VAL A 400 -11.59 -14.10 -1.76
C VAL A 400 -11.91 -14.34 -3.24
N ARG A 401 -12.25 -15.58 -3.62
CA ARG A 401 -12.65 -15.92 -4.99
C ARG A 401 -13.90 -15.17 -5.45
N ASP A 402 -14.76 -14.80 -4.51
CA ASP A 402 -16.00 -14.06 -4.76
C ASP A 402 -15.85 -12.54 -4.48
N SER A 403 -14.63 -12.04 -4.27
CA SER A 403 -14.40 -10.63 -3.93
C SER A 403 -14.16 -9.74 -5.14
N ASP A 404 -15.21 -9.02 -5.55
CA ASP A 404 -15.20 -8.11 -6.69
C ASP A 404 -14.17 -6.98 -6.59
N TYR A 405 -13.94 -6.47 -5.38
CA TYR A 405 -13.07 -5.31 -5.16
C TYR A 405 -11.67 -5.65 -4.63
N PHE A 406 -11.25 -6.92 -4.69
CA PHE A 406 -9.92 -7.34 -4.23
C PHE A 406 -8.77 -6.65 -4.98
N PHE A 407 -8.91 -6.50 -6.30
CA PHE A 407 -8.06 -5.72 -7.21
C PHE A 407 -8.98 -5.02 -8.22
N ALA A 408 -9.31 -3.74 -8.00
CA ALA A 408 -10.42 -3.07 -8.67
C ALA A 408 -10.29 -1.55 -8.77
#